data_AF-A0A9E4I7I7-F1
#
_entry.id   AF-A0A9E4I7I7-F1
#
_cell.length_a   1.000
_cell.length_b   1.000
_cell.length_c   1.000
_cell.angle_alpha   90.00
_cell.angle_beta   90.00
_cell.angle_gamma   90.00
#
_symmetry.space_group_name_H-M   'P 1'
#
loop_
_entity.id
_entity.type
_entity.pdbx_description
1 polymer ?
#
loop_
_entity_poly.entity_id
_entity_poly.type
_entity_poly.pdbx_seq_one_letter_code
_entity_poly.pdbx_strand_id
1 'polypeptide(L)'
;MHVYQRQASHQPARFDCLIHVGMAPDSSYLCRKMGTVSHGIYGSPDLLRQHGVPTNRADIRSMLGVSHLRSGIPEVWFLKNNGREQLVEYEMRFRVHDYWMAK
;
A
#
# COMPACT_ATOMS: atom_id res chain seq x y z
N MET A 1 -0.78 5.47 10.21
CA MET A 1 -1.74 4.46 10.72
C MET A 1 -2.46 5.04 11.91
N HIS A 2 -3.77 4.92 11.92
CA HIS A 2 -4.67 5.51 12.91
C HIS A 2 -5.63 4.46 13.46
N VAL A 3 -6.08 4.68 14.69
CA VAL A 3 -7.17 3.92 15.32
C VAL A 3 -8.34 4.85 15.59
N TYR A 4 -9.54 4.41 15.25
CA TYR A 4 -10.80 5.11 15.44
C TYR A 4 -11.59 4.36 16.50
N GLN A 5 -12.02 5.05 17.55
CA GLN A 5 -12.77 4.45 18.65
C GLN A 5 -14.09 5.19 18.84
N ARG A 6 -15.15 4.44 19.14
CA ARG A 6 -16.47 5.02 19.42
C ARG A 6 -16.41 5.93 20.65
N GLN A 7 -17.09 7.07 20.60
CA GLN A 7 -17.38 7.89 21.78
C GLN A 7 -18.70 7.44 22.43
N ALA A 8 -18.75 7.40 23.76
CA ALA A 8 -19.86 6.81 24.52
C ALA A 8 -21.23 7.50 24.33
N SER A 9 -21.32 8.65 23.66
CA SER A 9 -22.49 9.53 23.65
C SER A 9 -23.20 9.70 22.29
N HIS A 10 -22.85 8.96 21.26
CA HIS A 10 -23.48 9.08 19.92
C HIS A 10 -24.06 7.75 19.40
N GLN A 11 -25.01 7.85 18.45
CA GLN A 11 -25.78 6.81 17.73
C GLN A 11 -25.10 5.42 17.62
N PRO A 12 -25.88 4.32 17.44
CA PRO A 12 -25.32 2.97 17.32
C PRO A 12 -24.23 2.91 16.25
N ALA A 13 -22.98 2.75 16.70
CA ALA A 13 -21.82 2.66 15.84
C ALA A 13 -21.78 1.32 15.12
N ARG A 14 -21.33 1.31 13.87
CA ARG A 14 -21.16 0.07 13.09
C ARG A 14 -20.01 -0.82 13.62
N PHE A 15 -19.10 -0.25 14.39
CA PHE A 15 -17.93 -0.92 14.97
C PHE A 15 -17.47 -0.17 16.24
N ASP A 16 -16.87 -0.89 17.20
CA ASP A 16 -16.28 -0.27 18.40
C ASP A 16 -14.93 0.38 18.11
N CYS A 17 -14.18 -0.23 17.17
CA CYS A 17 -12.83 0.17 16.79
C CYS A 17 -12.56 -0.10 15.31
N LEU A 18 -11.80 0.78 14.64
CA LEU A 18 -11.30 0.58 13.28
C LEU A 18 -9.82 0.96 13.21
N ILE A 19 -9.00 0.10 12.60
CA ILE A 19 -7.60 0.41 12.26
C ILE A 19 -7.56 0.84 10.80
N HIS A 20 -7.02 2.02 10.53
CA HIS A 20 -6.93 2.58 9.19
C HIS A 20 -5.48 2.96 8.84
N VAL A 21 -5.05 2.57 7.64
CA VAL A 21 -3.77 2.99 7.06
C VAL A 21 -4.06 4.00 5.96
N GLY A 22 -3.62 5.25 6.18
CA GLY A 22 -3.84 6.36 5.26
C GLY A 22 -4.34 7.61 5.97
N MET A 23 -4.77 8.59 5.17
CA MET A 23 -5.46 9.78 5.67
C MET A 23 -6.75 9.40 6.38
N ALA A 24 -7.06 10.13 7.44
CA ALA A 24 -8.28 9.90 8.19
C ALA A 24 -9.50 10.38 7.39
N PRO A 25 -10.52 9.54 7.16
CA PRO A 25 -11.81 10.06 6.72
C PRO A 25 -12.40 10.92 7.84
N ASP A 26 -13.17 11.95 7.48
CA ASP A 26 -13.92 12.73 8.45
C ASP A 26 -14.96 11.83 9.13
N SER A 27 -15.00 11.84 10.46
CA SER A 27 -15.86 10.95 11.23
C SER A 27 -16.07 11.43 12.65
N SER A 28 -17.18 11.00 13.27
CA SER A 28 -17.46 11.23 14.69
C SER A 28 -16.67 10.32 15.64
N TYR A 29 -15.77 9.48 15.12
CA TYR A 29 -14.94 8.60 15.94
C TYR A 29 -13.73 9.35 16.48
N LEU A 30 -13.28 8.97 17.68
CA LEU A 30 -12.02 9.47 18.21
C LEU A 30 -10.87 8.87 17.43
N CYS A 31 -10.13 9.70 16.69
CA CYS A 31 -8.96 9.29 15.91
C CYS A 31 -7.66 9.48 16.72
N ARG A 32 -6.83 8.44 16.80
CA ARG A 32 -5.49 8.50 17.41
C ARG A 32 -4.44 7.96 16.44
N LYS A 33 -3.31 8.66 16.33
CA LYS A 33 -2.14 8.18 15.57
C LYS A 33 -1.50 7.02 16.32
N MET A 34 -1.47 5.84 15.69
CA MET A 34 -0.78 4.66 16.23
C MET A 34 0.68 4.60 15.80
N GLY A 35 0.99 5.13 14.62
CA GLY A 35 2.35 5.10 14.08
C GLY A 35 2.43 5.34 12.58
N THR A 36 3.62 5.16 12.04
CA THR A 36 3.92 5.25 10.62
C THR A 36 4.11 3.86 10.03
N VAL A 37 3.59 3.65 8.82
CA VAL A 37 3.81 2.43 8.04
C VAL A 37 4.72 2.82 6.87
N SER A 38 5.76 2.03 6.63
CA SER A 38 6.59 2.10 5.44
C SER A 38 6.33 0.88 4.57
N HIS A 39 6.48 1.04 3.26
CA HIS A 39 6.40 -0.05 2.30
C HIS A 39 7.60 0.04 1.34
N GLY A 40 7.92 -1.08 0.71
CA GLY A 40 8.96 -1.19 -0.30
C GLY A 40 8.48 -2.05 -1.47
N ILE A 41 9.30 -2.09 -2.53
CA ILE A 41 9.15 -3.06 -3.60
C ILE A 41 9.98 -4.29 -3.23
N TYR A 42 9.38 -5.46 -3.36
CA TYR A 42 10.01 -6.73 -3.04
C TYR A 42 9.91 -7.66 -4.25
N GLY A 43 10.90 -8.54 -4.38
CA GLY A 43 10.90 -9.62 -5.36
C GLY A 43 11.38 -10.89 -4.68
N SER A 44 10.88 -12.04 -5.12
CA SER A 44 11.37 -13.31 -4.60
C SER A 44 12.85 -13.51 -4.96
N PRO A 45 13.64 -14.22 -4.14
CA PRO A 45 15.04 -14.48 -4.46
C PRO A 45 15.22 -15.16 -5.82
N ASP A 46 14.29 -16.02 -6.23
CA ASP A 46 14.32 -16.70 -7.53
C ASP A 46 14.12 -15.73 -8.69
N LEU A 47 13.16 -14.81 -8.57
CA LEU A 47 12.92 -13.76 -9.56
C LEU A 47 14.17 -12.89 -9.72
N LEU A 48 14.78 -12.47 -8.61
CA LEU A 48 15.96 -11.62 -8.62
C LEU A 48 17.21 -12.35 -9.14
N ARG A 49 17.33 -13.67 -8.92
CA ARG A 49 18.41 -14.48 -9.51
C ARG A 49 18.28 -14.61 -11.02
N GLN A 50 17.06 -14.74 -11.54
CA GLN A 50 16.79 -14.92 -12.97
C GLN A 50 16.87 -13.60 -13.74
N HIS A 51 16.41 -12.49 -13.16
CA HIS A 51 16.29 -11.19 -13.83
C HIS A 51 17.33 -10.15 -13.39
N GLY A 52 18.13 -10.46 -12.37
CA GLY A 52 19.02 -9.50 -11.72
C GLY A 52 18.30 -8.63 -10.68
N VAL A 53 19.07 -7.96 -9.82
CA VAL A 53 18.53 -7.01 -8.85
C VAL A 53 18.40 -5.64 -9.53
N PRO A 54 17.20 -5.03 -9.55
CA PRO A 54 17.03 -3.72 -10.17
C PRO A 54 17.76 -2.66 -9.35
N THR A 55 18.58 -1.86 -10.04
CA THR A 55 19.36 -0.77 -9.43
C THR A 55 18.78 0.59 -9.77
N ASN A 56 17.93 0.65 -10.81
CA ASN A 56 17.28 1.87 -11.26
C ASN A 56 15.84 1.60 -11.72
N ARG A 57 15.10 2.67 -12.06
CA ARG A 57 13.68 2.59 -12.45
C ARG A 57 13.44 1.93 -13.81
N ALA A 58 14.38 2.05 -14.74
CA ALA A 58 14.26 1.39 -16.04
C ALA A 58 14.33 -0.14 -15.88
N ASP A 59 15.16 -0.61 -14.94
CA ASP A 59 15.22 -2.05 -14.60
C ASP A 59 13.87 -2.54 -14.06
N ILE A 60 13.15 -1.72 -13.27
CA ILE A 60 11.84 -2.10 -12.72
C ILE A 60 10.78 -2.20 -13.83
N ARG A 61 10.88 -1.39 -14.89
CA ARG A 61 9.90 -1.38 -16.00
C ARG A 61 9.81 -2.73 -16.70
N SER A 62 10.92 -3.46 -16.80
CA SER A 62 11.00 -4.77 -17.45
C SER A 62 10.75 -5.94 -16.50
N MET A 63 10.47 -5.68 -15.22
CA MET A 63 10.15 -6.74 -14.25
C MET A 63 8.67 -7.09 -14.27
N LEU A 64 8.40 -8.38 -14.08
CA LEU A 64 7.06 -8.91 -13.95
C LEU A 64 6.52 -8.59 -12.55
N GLY A 65 5.58 -7.65 -12.47
CA GLY A 65 4.99 -7.18 -11.22
C GLY A 65 3.63 -7.79 -10.90
N VAL A 66 3.27 -7.73 -9.62
CA VAL A 66 1.93 -7.99 -9.10
C VAL A 66 1.33 -6.65 -8.66
N SER A 67 0.13 -6.34 -9.12
CA SER A 67 -0.56 -5.10 -8.74
C SER A 67 -1.81 -5.37 -7.94
N HIS A 68 -1.99 -4.59 -6.88
CA HIS A 68 -3.25 -4.51 -6.16
C HIS A 68 -4.23 -3.60 -6.91
N LEU A 69 -5.48 -4.04 -7.05
CA LEU A 69 -6.54 -3.25 -7.68
C LEU A 69 -7.35 -2.50 -6.63
N ARG A 70 -7.27 -1.17 -6.64
CA ARG A 70 -8.13 -0.30 -5.84
C ARG A 70 -9.29 0.18 -6.71
N SER A 71 -10.51 -0.28 -6.40
CA SER A 71 -11.72 0.07 -7.16
C SER A 71 -11.61 -0.23 -8.67
N GLY A 72 -10.94 -1.33 -9.03
CA GLY A 72 -10.73 -1.74 -10.42
C GLY A 72 -9.57 -1.04 -11.13
N ILE A 73 -8.91 -0.08 -10.47
CA ILE A 73 -7.76 0.65 -11.01
C ILE A 73 -6.48 0.07 -10.40
N PRO A 74 -5.47 -0.30 -11.23
CA PRO A 74 -4.11 -0.58 -10.77
C PRO A 74 -3.58 0.45 -9.80
N GLU A 75 -3.11 -0.01 -8.65
CA GLU A 75 -2.38 0.85 -7.75
C GLU A 75 -1.02 1.21 -8.36
N VAL A 76 -0.79 2.52 -8.43
CA VAL A 76 0.41 3.09 -9.01
C VAL A 76 1.51 3.17 -7.95
N TRP A 77 2.73 2.80 -8.32
CA TRP A 77 3.86 2.79 -7.40
C TRP A 77 4.59 4.13 -7.39
N PHE A 78 4.71 4.72 -6.20
CA PHE A 78 5.56 5.87 -5.95
C PHE A 78 6.78 5.43 -5.14
N LEU A 79 7.97 5.62 -5.70
CA LEU A 79 9.21 5.47 -4.96
C LEU A 79 9.68 6.84 -4.49
N LYS A 80 10.05 6.92 -3.21
CA LYS A 80 10.64 8.12 -2.63
C LYS A 80 12.15 7.94 -2.54
N ASN A 81 12.90 8.81 -3.21
CA ASN A 81 14.36 8.87 -3.13
C ASN A 81 14.78 10.32 -2.82
N ASN A 82 15.57 10.51 -1.76
CA ASN A 82 16.04 11.83 -1.30
C ASN A 82 14.92 12.89 -1.19
N GLY A 83 13.76 12.49 -0.67
CA GLY A 83 12.61 13.38 -0.49
C GLY A 83 11.77 13.61 -1.75
N ARG A 84 12.22 13.19 -2.93
CA ARG A 84 11.45 13.26 -4.18
C ARG A 84 10.66 11.98 -4.40
N GLU A 85 9.35 12.13 -4.58
CA GLU A 85 8.49 11.05 -5.02
C GLU A 85 8.53 10.94 -6.54
N GLN A 86 8.64 9.71 -7.02
CA GLN A 86 8.75 9.41 -8.43
C GLN A 86 7.84 8.24 -8.77
N LEU A 87 7.07 8.42 -9.83
CA LEU A 87 6.28 7.38 -10.44
C LEU A 87 7.18 6.24 -10.93
N VAL A 88 6.75 5.01 -10.69
CA VAL A 88 7.38 3.83 -11.26
C VAL A 88 6.36 3.08 -12.08
N GLU A 89 6.67 2.98 -13.37
CA GLU A 89 5.95 2.10 -14.29
C GLU A 89 6.60 0.71 -14.25
N TYR A 90 5.79 -0.33 -14.37
CA TYR A 90 6.23 -1.73 -14.44
C TYR A 90 5.25 -2.53 -15.29
N GLU A 91 5.72 -3.67 -15.81
CA GLU A 91 4.87 -4.59 -16.52
C GLU A 91 4.07 -5.44 -15.53
N MET A 92 2.76 -5.18 -15.46
CA MET A 92 1.86 -5.92 -14.60
C MET A 92 1.53 -7.29 -15.20
N ARG A 93 1.97 -8.36 -14.55
CA ARG A 93 1.65 -9.74 -14.98
C ARG A 93 0.43 -10.30 -14.27
N PHE A 94 0.26 -9.94 -12.99
CA PHE A 94 -0.83 -10.43 -12.17
C PHE A 94 -1.54 -9.30 -11.42
N ARG A 95 -2.85 -9.49 -11.19
CA ARG A 95 -3.71 -8.58 -10.44
C ARG A 95 -4.27 -9.30 -9.23
N VAL A 96 -4.24 -8.63 -8.09
CA VAL A 96 -4.79 -9.15 -6.83
C VAL A 96 -5.78 -8.15 -6.23
N HIS A 97 -6.79 -8.67 -5.55
CA HIS A 97 -7.80 -7.86 -4.86
C HIS A 97 -7.42 -7.55 -3.41
N ASP A 98 -6.57 -8.37 -2.80
CA ASP A 98 -6.13 -8.18 -1.43
C ASP A 98 -4.60 -8.23 -1.35
N TYR A 99 -4.02 -7.38 -0.50
CA TYR A 99 -2.56 -7.32 -0.32
C TYR A 99 -1.94 -8.65 0.15
N TRP A 100 -2.68 -9.48 0.90
CA TRP A 100 -2.15 -10.77 1.38
C TRP A 100 -1.92 -11.80 0.26
N MET A 101 -2.53 -11.59 -0.91
CA MET A 101 -2.34 -12.42 -2.10
C MET A 101 -1.07 -12.05 -2.89
N ALA A 102 -0.45 -10.90 -2.60
CA ALA A 102 0.76 -10.41 -3.29
C ALA A 102 2.08 -10.91 -2.66
N LYS A 103 2.01 -11.90 -1.74
CA LYS A 103 3.16 -12.45 -1.02
C LYS A 103 3.82 -13.62 -1.76
#